data_AF-A0A9C9L124-F1
#
_entry.id   AF-A0A9C9L124-F1
#
_cell.length_a   1.000
_cell.length_b   1.000
_cell.length_c   1.000
_cell.angle_alpha   90.00
_cell.angle_beta   90.00
_cell.angle_gamma   90.00
#
_symmetry.space_group_name_H-M   'P 1'
#
loop_
_entity.id
_entity.type
_entity.pdbx_description
1 polymer ?
#
loop_
_entity_poly.entity_id
_entity_poly.type
_entity_poly.pdbx_seq_one_letter_code
_entity_poly.pdbx_strand_id
1 'polypeptide(L)'
;MMCAENERVQATLKIRFLTAVCKGELGSVTDQGVVITLDEFRTFFSDITSGYVDSFLPAATLEPGSTQMTPTKFVFRSQRGVYRVHPDVFGRLGK
;
A
#
# COMPACT_ATOMS: atom_id res chain seq x y z
N MET A 1 -8.45 16.06 -9.02
CA MET A 1 -8.55 15.78 -7.57
C MET A 1 -9.89 15.10 -7.33
N MET A 2 -9.92 13.76 -7.32
CA MET A 2 -11.09 12.96 -6.92
C MET A 2 -10.56 11.63 -6.37
N CYS A 3 -10.28 11.57 -5.06
CA CYS A 3 -9.95 10.34 -4.33
C CYS A 3 -11.15 9.83 -3.52
N ALA A 4 -12.37 10.23 -3.89
CA ALA A 4 -13.56 10.07 -3.07
C ALA A 4 -14.73 9.55 -3.90
N GLU A 5 -14.71 8.27 -4.26
CA GLU A 5 -15.94 7.55 -4.63
C GLU A 5 -15.80 6.04 -4.42
N ASN A 6 -15.65 5.59 -3.16
CA ASN A 6 -15.96 4.21 -2.83
C ASN A 6 -16.34 4.01 -1.35
N GLU A 7 -17.30 4.79 -0.86
CA GLU A 7 -17.65 4.87 0.58
C GLU A 7 -18.55 3.73 1.11
N ARG A 8 -18.92 2.68 0.36
CA ARG A 8 -19.89 1.68 0.87
C ARG A 8 -19.57 0.20 0.69
N VAL A 9 -18.30 -0.14 0.46
CA VAL A 9 -17.84 -1.53 0.59
C VAL A 9 -16.94 -1.57 1.80
N GLN A 10 -17.29 -2.37 2.82
CA GLN A 10 -16.44 -2.73 3.97
C GLN A 10 -14.96 -2.53 3.63
N ALA A 11 -14.37 -1.43 4.11
CA ALA A 11 -13.09 -0.96 3.60
C ALA A 11 -12.00 -1.94 4.06
N THR A 12 -11.69 -2.91 3.21
CA THR A 12 -10.59 -3.86 3.46
C THR A 12 -9.32 -3.06 3.73
N LEU A 13 -8.40 -3.63 4.52
CA LEU A 13 -7.10 -2.98 4.81
C LEU A 13 -6.38 -2.55 3.53
N LYS A 14 -6.52 -3.34 2.45
CA LYS A 14 -6.03 -2.98 1.13
C LYS A 14 -6.63 -1.67 0.61
N ILE A 15 -7.95 -1.52 0.63
CA ILE A 15 -8.61 -0.30 0.15
C ILE A 15 -8.16 0.89 1.00
N ARG A 16 -8.15 0.76 2.33
CA ARG A 16 -7.69 1.82 3.23
C ARG A 16 -6.23 2.21 2.93
N PHE A 17 -5.36 1.23 2.74
CA PHE A 17 -3.97 1.43 2.38
C PHE A 17 -3.81 2.19 1.05
N LEU A 18 -4.46 1.71 -0.02
CA LEU A 18 -4.33 2.34 -1.34
C LEU A 18 -4.88 3.77 -1.33
N THR A 19 -5.99 4.00 -0.64
CA THR A 19 -6.56 5.34 -0.46
C THR A 19 -5.59 6.27 0.28
N ALA A 20 -5.03 5.84 1.41
CA ALA A 20 -4.09 6.64 2.20
C ALA A 20 -2.83 7.00 1.38
N VAL A 21 -2.28 6.03 0.66
CA VAL A 21 -1.14 6.23 -0.26
C VAL A 21 -1.47 7.23 -1.36
N CYS A 22 -2.65 7.11 -1.99
CA CYS A 22 -3.04 8.02 -3.08
C CYS A 22 -3.33 9.44 -2.62
N LYS A 23 -3.81 9.60 -1.38
CA LYS A 23 -4.00 10.92 -0.76
C LYS A 23 -2.70 11.55 -0.25
N GLY A 24 -1.60 10.79 -0.22
CA GLY A 24 -0.35 11.23 0.40
C GLY A 24 -0.39 11.24 1.92
N GLU A 25 -1.34 10.52 2.53
CA GLU A 25 -1.48 10.39 3.99
C GLU A 25 -0.55 9.30 4.56
N LEU A 26 -0.11 8.36 3.71
CA LEU A 26 0.77 7.25 4.09
C LEU A 26 1.92 7.10 3.09
N GLY A 27 3.14 7.08 3.61
CA GLY A 27 4.38 6.94 2.84
C GLY A 27 4.94 8.26 2.36
N SER A 28 6.21 8.21 1.94
CA SER A 28 6.95 9.34 1.41
C SER A 28 7.14 9.20 -0.09
N VAL A 29 6.89 10.28 -0.85
CA VAL A 29 7.21 10.33 -2.28
C VAL A 29 8.72 10.52 -2.44
N THR A 30 9.34 9.64 -3.23
CA THR A 30 10.77 9.66 -3.56
C THR A 30 10.94 9.62 -5.09
N ASP A 31 12.17 9.82 -5.58
CA ASP A 31 12.51 9.64 -7.00
C ASP A 31 12.15 8.25 -7.54
N GLN A 32 12.03 7.25 -6.66
CA GLN A 32 11.71 5.87 -7.01
C GLN A 32 10.20 5.56 -6.92
N GLY A 33 9.36 6.53 -6.53
CA GLY A 33 7.92 6.36 -6.25
C GLY A 33 7.59 6.50 -4.76
N VAL A 34 6.42 6.02 -4.35
CA VAL A 34 6.01 6.06 -2.93
C VAL A 34 6.69 4.95 -2.15
N VAL A 35 7.42 5.32 -1.09
CA VAL A 35 8.10 4.42 -0.16
C VAL A 35 7.39 4.46 1.19
N ILE A 36 7.21 3.30 1.79
CA ILE A 36 6.49 3.09 3.04
C ILE A 36 7.33 2.18 3.92
N THR A 37 7.53 2.58 5.16
CA THR A 37 8.13 1.73 6.19
C THR A 37 7.04 0.94 6.93
N LEU A 38 7.42 -0.21 7.47
CA LEU A 38 6.53 -1.01 8.32
C LEU A 38 6.12 -0.24 9.59
N ASP A 39 6.99 0.61 10.10
CA ASP A 39 6.72 1.46 11.27
C ASP A 39 5.65 2.53 10.97
N GLU A 40 5.79 3.24 9.85
CA GLU A 40 4.76 4.18 9.38
C GLU A 40 3.42 3.48 9.16
N PHE A 41 3.45 2.30 8.52
CA PHE A 41 2.23 1.51 8.29
C PHE A 41 1.55 1.11 9.60
N ARG A 42 2.31 0.62 10.59
CA ARG A 42 1.78 0.24 11.91
C ARG A 42 1.20 1.43 12.64
N THR A 43 1.90 2.56 12.60
CA THR A 43 1.46 3.80 13.25
C THR A 43 0.16 4.31 12.60
N PHE A 44 0.08 4.28 11.27
CA PHE A 44 -1.11 4.72 10.54
C PHE A 44 -2.33 3.81 10.76
N PHE A 45 -2.10 2.49 10.84
CA PHE A 45 -3.13 1.48 11.07
C PHE A 45 -3.16 0.98 12.53
N SER A 46 -2.83 1.84 13.49
CA SER A 46 -2.79 1.48 14.92
C SER A 46 -4.17 1.09 15.47
N ASP A 47 -5.25 1.45 14.78
CA ASP A 47 -6.62 1.02 15.09
C ASP A 47 -6.85 -0.48 14.86
N ILE A 48 -5.98 -1.14 14.11
CA ILE A 48 -6.09 -2.56 13.78
C ILE A 48 -5.27 -3.36 14.81
N THR A 49 -5.95 -3.98 15.75
CA THR A 49 -5.33 -4.75 16.84
C THR A 49 -4.89 -6.17 16.44
N SER A 50 -5.10 -6.55 15.19
CA SER A 50 -4.75 -7.88 14.68
C SER A 50 -3.29 -7.96 14.22
N GLY A 51 -2.60 -9.06 14.51
CA GLY A 51 -1.27 -9.38 13.94
C GLY A 51 -1.25 -9.45 12.39
N TYR A 52 -2.41 -9.30 11.75
CA TYR A 52 -2.55 -9.07 10.33
C TYR A 52 -1.85 -7.80 9.84
N VAL A 53 -1.71 -6.74 10.67
CA VAL A 53 -0.99 -5.50 10.30
C VAL A 53 0.46 -5.80 9.93
N ASP A 54 1.12 -6.64 10.72
CA ASP A 54 2.52 -7.04 10.50
C ASP A 54 2.70 -7.89 9.24
N SER A 55 1.67 -8.65 8.88
CA SER A 55 1.71 -9.58 7.76
C SER A 55 1.25 -8.95 6.45
N PHE A 56 0.59 -7.78 6.49
CA PHE A 56 0.00 -7.16 5.32
C PHE A 56 1.03 -6.79 4.24
N LEU A 57 2.06 -6.00 4.57
CA LEU A 57 3.08 -5.60 3.59
C LEU A 57 3.91 -6.78 3.07
N PRO A 58 4.38 -7.72 3.91
CA PRO A 58 4.99 -8.96 3.42
C PRO A 58 4.07 -9.75 2.49
N ALA A 59 2.79 -9.92 2.84
CA ALA A 59 1.82 -10.62 2.00
C ALA A 59 1.55 -9.89 0.69
N ALA A 60 1.58 -8.55 0.69
CA ALA A 60 1.41 -7.70 -0.47
C ALA A 60 2.66 -7.60 -1.37
N THR A 61 3.78 -8.20 -0.95
CA THR A 61 5.06 -8.09 -1.66
C THR A 61 5.08 -8.97 -2.90
N LEU A 62 5.48 -8.37 -4.02
CA LEU A 62 5.78 -9.02 -5.29
C LEU A 62 6.84 -10.10 -5.13
N GLU A 63 6.69 -11.20 -5.86
CA GLU A 63 7.70 -12.26 -5.86
C GLU A 63 9.02 -11.75 -6.46
N PRO A 64 10.18 -12.19 -5.94
CA PRO A 64 11.47 -11.84 -6.51
C PRO A 64 11.52 -12.14 -8.00
N GLY A 65 11.90 -11.15 -8.81
CA GLY A 65 11.96 -11.26 -10.27
C GLY A 65 10.64 -10.96 -11.00
N SER A 66 9.52 -10.81 -10.29
CA SER A 66 8.26 -10.35 -10.88
C SER A 66 8.19 -8.82 -10.90
N THR A 67 7.81 -8.29 -12.06
CA THR A 67 7.52 -6.86 -12.25
C THR A 67 6.03 -6.59 -12.43
N GLN A 68 5.19 -7.62 -12.44
CA GLN A 68 3.76 -7.47 -12.71
C GLN A 68 2.94 -7.49 -11.43
N MET A 69 2.15 -6.44 -11.23
CA MET A 69 1.21 -6.33 -10.12
C MET A 69 0.03 -7.30 -10.28
N THR A 70 -0.36 -7.93 -9.16
CA THR A 70 -1.60 -8.70 -9.04
C THR A 70 -2.56 -8.05 -8.03
N PRO A 71 -3.83 -8.50 -7.92
CA PRO A 71 -4.74 -7.99 -6.91
C PRO A 71 -4.23 -8.14 -5.47
N THR A 72 -3.33 -9.09 -5.20
CA THR A 72 -2.79 -9.34 -3.86
C THR A 72 -1.33 -8.92 -3.73
N LYS A 73 -0.59 -8.75 -4.83
CA LYS A 73 0.84 -8.40 -4.84
C LYS A 73 1.08 -7.08 -5.56
N PHE A 74 1.40 -6.03 -4.82
CA PHE A 74 1.46 -4.65 -5.34
C PHE A 74 2.50 -3.75 -4.66
N VAL A 75 3.37 -4.32 -3.82
CA VAL A 75 4.54 -3.59 -3.29
C VAL A 75 5.83 -4.35 -3.58
N PHE A 76 6.92 -3.62 -3.77
CA PHE A 76 8.27 -4.17 -3.80
C PHE A 76 8.88 -4.03 -2.41
N ARG A 77 9.58 -5.06 -1.93
CA ARG A 77 10.36 -4.94 -0.70
C ARG A 77 11.78 -4.53 -1.07
N SER A 78 12.15 -3.29 -0.74
CA SER A 78 13.50 -2.78 -1.01
C SER A 78 14.49 -3.25 0.05
N GLN A 79 14.08 -3.25 1.32
CA GLN A 79 14.89 -3.69 2.46
C GLN A 79 13.99 -4.29 3.56
N ARG A 80 14.58 -4.74 4.66
CA ARG A 80 13.79 -5.22 5.80
C ARG A 80 12.93 -4.07 6.36
N GLY A 81 11.61 -4.22 6.26
CA GLY A 81 10.66 -3.23 6.77
C GLY A 81 10.47 -2.00 5.88
N VAL A 82 11.05 -1.99 4.67
CA VAL A 82 10.91 -0.88 3.71
C VAL A 82 10.32 -1.40 2.42
N TYR A 83 9.21 -0.81 2.00
CA TYR A 83 8.42 -1.21 0.85
C TYR A 83 8.20 -0.04 -0.09
N ARG A 84 8.07 -0.33 -1.38
CA ARG A 84 7.81 0.63 -2.42
C ARG A 84 6.53 0.25 -3.16
N VAL A 85 5.62 1.20 -3.32
CA VAL A 85 4.34 0.96 -3.99
C VAL A 85 4.57 0.79 -5.50
N HIS A 86 3.92 -0.21 -6.09
CA HIS A 86 3.98 -0.43 -7.53
C HIS A 86 3.32 0.72 -8.29
N PRO A 87 3.92 1.27 -9.37
CA PRO A 87 3.38 2.44 -10.08
C PRO A 87 1.96 2.21 -10.65
N ASP A 88 1.65 1.00 -11.14
CA ASP A 88 0.30 0.67 -11.64
C ASP A 88 -0.84 0.82 -10.62
N VAL A 89 -0.51 0.89 -9.32
CA VAL A 89 -1.51 1.22 -8.28
C VAL A 89 -2.18 2.56 -8.61
N PHE A 90 -1.41 3.54 -9.04
CA PHE A 90 -1.90 4.88 -9.36
C PHE A 90 -2.63 4.91 -10.71
N GLY A 91 -2.24 4.04 -11.65
CA GLY A 91 -2.88 3.94 -12.97
C GLY A 91 -4.26 3.27 -12.96
N ARG A 92 -4.53 2.35 -12.02
CA ARG A 92 -5.82 1.64 -11.91
C ARG A 92 -6.90 2.38 -11.13
N LEU A 93 -6.57 3.51 -10.50
CA LEU A 93 -7.52 4.36 -9.78
C LEU A 93 -7.96 5.60 -10.60
N GLY A 94 -7.40 5.76 -11.80
CA GLY A 94 -7.70 6.85 -12.74
C GLY A 94 -8.48 6.43 -14.00
N LYS A 95 -9.13 5.26 -13.98
CA LYS A 95 -10.07 4.83 -15.03
C LYS A 95 -11.45 4.60 -14.45
#